data_AF-A0A8X8B5V5-F1
#
_entry.id   AF-A0A8X8B5V5-F1
#
_cell.length_a   1.000
_cell.length_b   1.000
_cell.length_c   1.000
_cell.angle_alpha   90.00
_cell.angle_beta   90.00
_cell.angle_gamma   90.00
#
_symmetry.space_group_name_H-M   'P 1'
#
loop_
_entity.id
_entity.type
_entity.pdbx_description
1 polymer ?
#
loop_
_entity_poly.entity_id
_entity_poly.type
_entity_poly.pdbx_seq_one_letter_code
_entity_poly.pdbx_strand_id
1 'polypeptide(L)'
;MATFTRNKPHVNVGTIGHVDHGKTTLTASITKFLAEEGKTKAIAFDEIDRAPEKRREELLLPRLMWGYKTAKRYYAHVAFFVFHIVGVPSLVCFLKGIDVVDNPQLLELVEMELRELLSFYKLPGDDIPIIRGSALSALQGTNDEIGRQAILKANGCC
;
A
#
# COMPACT_ATOMS: atom_id res chain seq x y z
N MET A 1 -23.35 -21.74 6.97
CA MET A 1 -22.07 -21.03 6.82
C MET A 1 -21.65 -21.13 5.37
N ALA A 2 -21.54 -20.00 4.65
CA ALA A 2 -21.08 -20.02 3.27
C ALA A 2 -19.60 -20.44 3.25
N THR A 3 -19.32 -21.63 2.73
CA THR A 3 -17.96 -22.15 2.56
C THR A 3 -17.22 -21.24 1.58
N PHE A 4 -16.18 -20.56 2.05
CA PHE A 4 -15.34 -19.72 1.19
C PHE A 4 -14.53 -20.61 0.24
N THR A 5 -14.88 -20.63 -1.04
CA THR A 5 -14.20 -21.43 -2.07
C THR A 5 -12.92 -20.73 -2.52
N ARG A 6 -11.76 -21.34 -2.26
CA ARG A 6 -10.44 -20.82 -2.67
C ARG A 6 -10.19 -21.07 -4.16
N ASN A 7 -10.69 -20.18 -5.02
CA ASN A 7 -10.53 -20.31 -6.47
C ASN A 7 -9.31 -19.55 -7.04
N LYS A 8 -8.54 -18.84 -6.19
CA LYS A 8 -7.38 -18.03 -6.59
C LYS A 8 -6.27 -18.13 -5.53
N PRO A 9 -4.99 -17.94 -5.89
CA PRO A 9 -3.90 -17.88 -4.92
C PRO A 9 -4.09 -16.73 -3.92
N HIS A 10 -3.71 -16.95 -2.67
CA HIS A 10 -3.77 -15.97 -1.59
C HIS A 10 -2.38 -15.40 -1.31
N VAL A 11 -2.29 -14.08 -1.15
CA VAL A 11 -1.05 -13.36 -0.86
C VAL A 11 -1.28 -12.43 0.33
N ASN A 12 -0.34 -12.42 1.28
CA ASN A 12 -0.34 -11.44 2.35
C ASN A 12 0.51 -10.25 1.90
N VAL A 13 -0.06 -9.05 1.99
CA VAL A 13 0.60 -7.80 1.62
C VAL A 13 0.52 -6.81 2.78
N GLY A 14 1.37 -5.80 2.77
CA GLY A 14 1.25 -4.75 3.76
C GLY A 14 1.89 -3.44 3.36
N THR A 15 1.36 -2.36 3.93
CA THR A 15 1.92 -1.01 3.80
C THR A 15 2.85 -0.73 4.97
N ILE A 16 4.08 -0.37 4.65
CA ILE A 16 5.14 -0.04 5.59
C ILE A 16 5.71 1.34 5.25
N GLY A 17 6.26 2.04 6.24
CA GLY A 17 6.86 3.36 6.04
C GLY A 17 6.86 4.21 7.31
N HIS A 18 7.52 5.35 7.24
CA HIS A 18 7.63 6.29 8.35
C HIS A 18 6.26 6.90 8.73
N VAL A 19 6.16 7.49 9.92
CA VAL A 19 4.96 8.21 10.39
C VAL A 19 4.60 9.31 9.38
N ASP A 20 3.31 9.55 9.15
CA ASP A 20 2.77 10.56 8.21
C ASP A 20 3.07 10.40 6.71
N HIS A 21 3.72 9.30 6.31
CA HIS A 21 3.95 9.00 4.89
C HIS A 21 2.70 8.48 4.15
N GLY A 22 1.52 8.54 4.77
CA GLY A 22 0.23 8.26 4.11
C GLY A 22 -0.13 6.78 3.96
N LYS A 23 0.39 5.90 4.84
CA LYS A 23 0.06 4.45 4.83
C LYS A 23 -1.44 4.19 4.94
N THR A 24 -2.10 4.82 5.91
CA THR A 24 -3.55 4.74 6.15
C THR A 24 -4.32 5.23 4.92
N THR A 25 -3.90 6.36 4.36
CA THR A 25 -4.48 6.96 3.14
C THR A 25 -4.37 6.03 1.94
N LEU A 26 -3.21 5.39 1.76
CA LEU A 26 -2.97 4.45 0.67
C LEU A 26 -3.86 3.20 0.81
N THR A 27 -3.96 2.61 2.00
CA THR A 27 -4.83 1.46 2.26
C THR A 27 -6.30 1.81 2.04
N ALA A 28 -6.76 2.96 2.54
CA ALA A 28 -8.13 3.45 2.30
C ALA A 28 -8.41 3.59 0.79
N SER A 29 -7.47 4.15 0.03
CA SER A 29 -7.61 4.35 -1.41
C SER A 29 -7.69 3.03 -2.19
N ILE A 30 -6.85 2.04 -1.85
CA ILE A 30 -6.89 0.70 -2.45
C ILE A 30 -8.27 0.07 -2.25
N THR A 31 -8.79 0.10 -1.01
CA THR A 31 -10.08 -0.53 -0.70
C THR A 31 -11.24 0.18 -1.36
N LYS A 32 -11.21 1.51 -1.46
CA LYS A 32 -12.21 2.32 -2.18
C LYS A 32 -12.35 1.87 -3.63
N PHE A 33 -11.27 1.84 -4.40
CA PHE A 33 -11.34 1.48 -5.82
C PHE A 33 -11.67 0.02 -6.06
N LEU A 34 -11.17 -0.89 -5.23
CA LEU A 34 -11.55 -2.29 -5.32
C LEU A 34 -13.02 -2.53 -4.94
N ALA A 35 -13.61 -1.68 -4.09
CA ALA A 35 -15.02 -1.74 -3.77
C ALA A 35 -15.92 -1.26 -4.92
N GLU A 36 -15.50 -0.24 -5.65
CA GLU A 36 -16.17 0.19 -6.90
C GLU A 36 -16.23 -0.95 -7.92
N GLU A 37 -15.20 -1.81 -7.96
CA GLU A 37 -15.17 -3.01 -8.80
C GLU A 37 -15.92 -4.22 -8.21
N GLY A 38 -16.60 -4.06 -7.06
CA GLY A 38 -17.29 -5.14 -6.35
C GLY A 38 -16.35 -6.22 -5.79
N LYS A 39 -15.06 -5.89 -5.63
CA LYS A 39 -14.02 -6.84 -5.20
C LYS A 39 -13.78 -6.82 -3.69
N THR A 40 -14.17 -5.76 -2.99
CA THR A 40 -14.13 -5.68 -1.52
C THR A 40 -15.18 -4.69 -0.99
N LYS A 41 -15.25 -4.52 0.33
CA LYS A 41 -15.97 -3.41 0.96
C LYS A 41 -15.01 -2.22 1.10
N ALA A 42 -15.47 -1.03 0.74
CA ALA A 42 -14.70 0.19 0.97
C ALA A 42 -14.55 0.38 2.48
N ILE A 43 -13.32 0.66 2.92
CA ILE A 43 -13.01 0.92 4.32
C ILE A 43 -12.60 2.39 4.42
N ALA A 44 -13.26 3.11 5.33
CA ALA A 44 -13.00 4.54 5.50
C ALA A 44 -11.65 4.78 6.21
N PHE A 45 -11.05 5.93 5.96
CA PHE A 45 -9.80 6.33 6.62
C PHE A 45 -9.90 6.23 8.15
N ASP A 46 -10.98 6.74 8.73
CA ASP A 46 -11.24 6.73 10.17
C ASP A 46 -11.29 5.30 10.76
N GLU A 47 -11.74 4.31 9.98
CA GLU A 47 -11.79 2.92 10.45
C GLU A 47 -10.39 2.29 10.52
N ILE A 48 -9.48 2.71 9.64
CA ILE A 48 -8.08 2.26 9.61
C ILE A 48 -7.28 2.98 10.69
N ASP A 49 -7.50 4.27 10.85
CA ASP A 49 -6.77 5.14 11.79
C ASP A 49 -7.15 4.91 13.26
N ARG A 50 -8.40 4.50 13.53
CA ARG A 50 -8.86 4.12 14.88
C ARG A 50 -8.28 2.80 15.39
N ALA A 51 -7.40 2.15 14.64
CA ALA A 51 -6.72 0.97 15.13
C ALA A 51 -5.92 1.31 16.40
N PRO A 52 -6.13 0.58 17.51
CA PRO A 52 -5.58 0.96 18.80
C PRO A 52 -4.05 0.98 18.77
N GLU A 53 -3.46 2.16 18.94
CA GLU A 53 -2.00 2.39 18.99
C GLU A 53 -1.34 1.69 20.20
N LYS A 54 -2.10 1.47 21.27
CA LYS A 54 -1.65 0.86 22.54
C LYS A 54 -2.04 -0.61 22.64
N ARG A 55 -1.19 -1.49 22.13
CA ARG A 55 -0.85 -2.83 22.68
C ARG A 55 0.35 -3.37 21.89
N ARG A 56 1.54 -2.82 22.16
CA ARG A 56 2.79 -3.27 21.52
C ARG A 56 3.30 -4.63 22.04
N GLU A 57 2.59 -5.28 22.97
CA GLU A 57 3.04 -6.56 23.55
C GLU A 57 2.05 -7.72 23.37
N GLU A 58 0.87 -7.50 22.80
CA GLU A 58 -0.05 -8.58 22.47
C GLU A 58 -0.40 -8.52 20.99
N LEU A 59 0.05 -9.54 20.27
CA LEU A 59 -0.17 -9.81 18.86
C LEU A 59 -1.67 -9.96 18.52
N LEU A 60 -2.48 -8.91 18.67
CA LEU A 60 -3.86 -8.84 18.13
C LEU A 60 -3.81 -8.43 16.65
N LEU A 61 -3.06 -9.21 15.86
CA LEU A 61 -2.95 -9.09 14.39
C LEU A 61 -4.29 -9.11 13.62
N PRO A 62 -5.38 -9.81 14.04
CA PRO A 62 -6.55 -9.95 13.17
C PRO A 62 -7.31 -8.65 12.87
N ARG A 63 -7.22 -7.63 13.73
CA ARG A 63 -8.05 -6.42 13.62
C ARG A 63 -7.56 -5.41 12.57
N LEU A 64 -6.33 -5.60 12.09
CA LEU A 64 -5.65 -4.74 11.11
C LEU A 64 -5.44 -5.44 9.77
N MET A 65 -6.20 -6.51 9.49
CA MET A 65 -6.14 -7.25 8.23
C MET A 65 -7.36 -6.95 7.38
N TRP A 66 -7.15 -6.37 6.21
CA TRP A 66 -8.22 -6.09 5.25
C TRP A 66 -8.12 -7.02 4.05
N GLY A 67 -9.20 -7.76 3.79
CA GLY A 67 -9.28 -8.68 2.67
C GLY A 67 -9.73 -7.96 1.39
N TYR A 68 -9.02 -8.17 0.29
CA TYR A 68 -9.52 -7.78 -1.05
C TYR A 68 -9.11 -8.80 -2.11
N LYS A 69 -9.65 -8.69 -3.32
CA LYS A 69 -9.29 -9.56 -4.45
C LYS A 69 -9.03 -8.74 -5.69
N THR A 70 -8.21 -9.26 -6.59
CA THR A 70 -8.07 -8.76 -7.96
C THR A 70 -8.57 -9.81 -8.95
N ALA A 71 -8.38 -9.56 -10.24
CA ALA A 71 -8.60 -10.58 -11.27
C ALA A 71 -7.71 -11.82 -11.00
N LYS A 72 -6.49 -11.62 -10.48
CA LYS A 72 -5.47 -12.68 -10.37
C LYS A 72 -5.42 -13.36 -8.99
N ARG A 73 -5.60 -12.63 -7.87
CA ARG A 73 -5.30 -13.14 -6.52
C ARG A 73 -6.27 -12.66 -5.44
N TYR A 74 -6.26 -13.32 -4.28
CA TYR A 74 -6.80 -12.81 -3.03
C TYR A 74 -5.68 -12.19 -2.19
N TYR A 75 -5.95 -11.07 -1.54
CA TYR A 75 -5.00 -10.35 -0.71
C TYR A 75 -5.54 -10.20 0.71
N ALA A 76 -4.68 -10.42 1.68
CA ALA A 76 -4.88 -9.94 3.05
C ALA A 76 -3.85 -8.83 3.31
N HIS A 77 -4.34 -7.61 3.49
CA HIS A 77 -3.51 -6.42 3.62
C HIS A 77 -3.36 -6.01 5.07
N VAL A 78 -2.14 -5.75 5.51
CA VAL A 78 -1.83 -5.28 6.87
C VAL A 78 -1.10 -3.95 6.81
N ALA A 79 -1.52 -2.94 7.57
CA ALA A 79 -0.81 -1.67 7.67
C ALA A 79 0.08 -1.67 8.92
N PHE A 80 1.39 -1.51 8.73
CA PHE A 80 2.36 -1.45 9.84
C PHE A 80 2.96 -0.04 9.98
N PHE A 81 3.12 0.40 11.22
CA PHE A 81 3.77 1.69 11.53
C PHE A 81 5.29 1.60 11.69
N VAL A 82 5.86 0.39 11.77
CA VAL A 82 7.29 0.18 12.07
C VAL A 82 7.94 -0.73 11.05
N PHE A 83 9.13 -0.33 10.61
CA PHE A 83 9.99 -1.03 9.65
C PHE A 83 10.84 -2.08 10.38
N HIS A 84 10.26 -3.24 10.71
CA HIS A 84 11.05 -4.41 11.07
C HIS A 84 10.57 -5.58 10.23
N ILE A 85 11.21 -5.76 9.09
CA ILE A 85 10.81 -6.72 8.08
C ILE A 85 11.62 -8.00 8.31
N VAL A 86 10.97 -9.08 8.71
CA VAL A 86 11.55 -10.43 8.72
C VAL A 86 10.83 -11.25 7.67
N GLY A 87 11.58 -11.76 6.68
CA GLY A 87 11.07 -12.77 5.74
C GLY A 87 10.13 -12.30 4.65
N VAL A 88 10.20 -11.03 4.20
CA VAL A 88 9.40 -10.57 3.04
C VAL A 88 10.15 -10.86 1.73
N PRO A 89 9.57 -11.64 0.80
CA PRO A 89 10.25 -12.08 -0.42
C PRO A 89 10.21 -11.06 -1.56
N SER A 90 9.31 -10.06 -1.50
CA SER A 90 9.08 -9.10 -2.58
C SER A 90 8.55 -7.79 -2.04
N LEU A 91 8.99 -6.68 -2.61
CA LEU A 91 8.60 -5.32 -2.23
C LEU A 91 8.12 -4.53 -3.45
N VAL A 92 7.20 -3.61 -3.22
CA VAL A 92 6.76 -2.58 -4.17
C VAL A 92 6.75 -1.26 -3.41
N CYS A 93 7.38 -0.23 -3.96
CA CYS A 93 7.50 1.07 -3.34
C CYS A 93 6.49 2.05 -3.97
N PHE A 94 5.74 2.77 -3.13
CA PHE A 94 4.86 3.85 -3.56
C PHE A 94 5.45 5.19 -3.12
N LEU A 95 5.93 5.99 -4.07
CA LEU A 95 6.50 7.31 -3.82
C LEU A 95 5.39 8.36 -3.81
N LYS A 96 5.05 8.83 -2.60
CA LYS A 96 4.06 9.89 -2.35
C LYS A 96 4.62 11.27 -2.72
N GLY A 97 3.74 12.23 -2.98
CA GLY A 97 4.07 13.66 -2.99
C GLY A 97 4.26 14.28 -4.36
N ILE A 98 3.94 13.53 -5.42
CA ILE A 98 4.04 14.04 -6.80
C ILE A 98 2.98 15.09 -7.15
N ASP A 99 1.98 15.27 -6.28
CA ASP A 99 0.99 16.33 -6.32
C ASP A 99 1.48 17.65 -5.69
N VAL A 100 2.57 17.61 -4.94
CA VAL A 100 3.16 18.77 -4.25
C VAL A 100 4.49 19.17 -4.87
N VAL A 101 5.18 18.23 -5.51
CA VAL A 101 6.50 18.43 -6.12
C VAL A 101 6.34 18.53 -7.64
N ASP A 102 6.44 19.75 -8.16
CA ASP A 102 6.34 20.04 -9.60
C ASP A 102 7.66 19.84 -10.36
N ASN A 103 8.77 19.68 -9.64
CA ASN A 103 10.11 19.56 -10.21
C ASN A 103 10.46 18.08 -10.53
N PRO A 104 10.57 17.69 -11.81
CA PRO A 104 10.86 16.31 -12.19
C PRO A 104 12.24 15.83 -11.74
N GLN A 105 13.25 16.71 -11.73
CA GLN A 105 14.60 16.38 -11.31
C GLN A 105 14.67 16.03 -9.81
N LEU A 106 13.86 16.71 -8.99
CA LEU A 106 13.77 16.38 -7.57
C LEU A 106 13.15 15.00 -7.35
N LEU A 107 12.11 14.65 -8.12
CA LEU A 107 11.48 13.33 -8.04
C LEU A 107 12.43 12.20 -8.47
N GLU A 108 13.25 12.44 -9.49
CA GLU A 108 14.31 11.49 -9.90
C GLU A 108 15.37 11.32 -8.82
N LEU A 109 15.82 12.42 -8.20
CA LEU A 109 16.79 12.37 -7.12
C LEU A 109 16.28 11.56 -5.92
N VAL A 110 15.04 11.83 -5.48
CA VAL A 110 14.41 11.09 -4.38
C VAL A 110 14.26 9.60 -4.73
N GLU A 111 13.95 9.27 -5.97
CA GLU A 111 13.90 7.87 -6.41
C GLU A 111 15.29 7.22 -6.35
N MET A 112 16.34 7.91 -6.76
CA MET A 112 17.72 7.42 -6.66
C MET A 112 18.12 7.17 -5.20
N GLU A 113 17.88 8.14 -4.31
CA GLU A 113 18.15 8.00 -2.87
C GLU A 113 17.37 6.83 -2.25
N LEU A 114 16.12 6.61 -2.67
CA LEU A 114 15.33 5.48 -2.22
C LEU A 114 15.93 4.14 -2.67
N ARG A 115 16.41 4.05 -3.91
CA ARG A 115 17.08 2.84 -4.42
C ARG A 115 18.38 2.57 -3.68
N GLU A 116 19.18 3.60 -3.44
CA GLU A 116 20.40 3.49 -2.63
C GLU A 116 20.10 3.01 -1.21
N LEU A 117 19.04 3.52 -0.58
CA LEU A 117 18.60 3.08 0.74
C LEU A 117 18.16 1.61 0.74
N LEU A 118 17.41 1.17 -0.27
CA LEU A 118 17.02 -0.24 -0.43
C LEU A 118 18.25 -1.13 -0.58
N SER A 119 19.19 -0.74 -1.42
CA SER A 119 20.46 -1.44 -1.62
C SER A 119 21.32 -1.48 -0.35
N PHE A 120 21.36 -0.39 0.43
CA PHE A 120 22.02 -0.34 1.74
C PHE A 120 21.46 -1.40 2.70
N TYR A 121 20.14 -1.60 2.70
CA TYR A 121 19.47 -2.66 3.47
C TYR A 121 19.53 -4.05 2.82
N LYS A 122 20.35 -4.24 1.77
CA LYS A 122 20.53 -5.50 1.02
C LYS A 122 19.25 -5.99 0.33
N LEU A 123 18.38 -5.07 -0.04
CA LEU A 123 17.21 -5.34 -0.87
C LEU A 123 17.55 -5.07 -2.34
N PRO A 124 16.86 -5.69 -3.31
CA PRO A 124 17.11 -5.48 -4.73
C PRO A 124 16.55 -4.12 -5.19
N GLY A 125 17.20 -3.02 -4.80
CA GLY A 125 16.73 -1.65 -5.00
C GLY A 125 16.45 -1.29 -6.45
N ASP A 126 17.20 -1.85 -7.40
CA ASP A 126 17.02 -1.60 -8.83
C ASP A 126 15.82 -2.36 -9.42
N ASP A 127 15.54 -3.57 -8.93
CA ASP A 127 14.45 -4.42 -9.43
C ASP A 127 13.10 -4.11 -8.77
N ILE A 128 13.10 -3.46 -7.60
CA ILE A 128 11.87 -3.11 -6.89
C ILE A 128 11.07 -2.07 -7.71
N PRO A 129 9.80 -2.37 -8.04
CA PRO A 129 8.96 -1.40 -8.72
C PRO A 129 8.71 -0.18 -7.83
N ILE A 130 9.05 1.01 -8.32
CA ILE A 130 8.76 2.29 -7.67
C ILE A 130 7.63 2.97 -8.46
N ILE A 131 6.53 3.27 -7.78
CA ILE A 131 5.35 3.87 -8.38
C ILE A 131 5.10 5.22 -7.74
N ARG A 132 5.21 6.24 -8.58
CA ARG A 132 4.95 7.63 -8.21
C ARG A 132 3.44 7.88 -8.21
N GLY A 133 2.92 8.46 -7.13
CA GLY A 133 1.48 8.65 -6.99
C GLY A 133 1.09 9.56 -5.82
N SER A 134 -0.18 9.98 -5.80
CA SER A 134 -0.80 10.63 -4.66
C SER A 134 -2.04 9.86 -4.23
N ALA A 135 -1.94 9.19 -3.08
CA ALA A 135 -3.09 8.56 -2.44
C ALA A 135 -4.17 9.59 -2.07
N LEU A 136 -3.78 10.83 -1.78
CA LEU A 136 -4.70 11.91 -1.47
C LEU A 136 -5.52 12.30 -2.71
N SER A 137 -4.85 12.50 -3.86
CA SER A 137 -5.53 12.79 -5.13
C SER A 137 -6.49 11.65 -5.53
N ALA A 138 -6.13 10.40 -5.21
CA ALA A 138 -7.00 9.26 -5.41
C ALA A 138 -8.25 9.28 -4.51
N LEU A 139 -8.12 9.60 -3.22
CA LEU A 139 -9.27 9.69 -2.33
C LEU A 139 -10.21 10.84 -2.71
N GLN A 140 -9.64 11.99 -3.05
CA GLN A 140 -10.38 13.20 -3.41
C GLN A 140 -10.93 13.17 -4.85
N GLY A 141 -10.38 12.32 -5.72
CA GLY A 141 -10.76 12.25 -7.13
C GLY A 141 -10.31 13.46 -7.94
N THR A 142 -9.24 14.16 -7.50
CA THR A 142 -8.77 15.40 -8.13
C THR A 142 -7.89 15.16 -9.36
N ASN A 143 -7.20 14.02 -9.42
CA ASN A 143 -6.39 13.64 -10.58
C ASN A 143 -6.31 12.11 -10.69
N ASP A 144 -6.82 11.56 -11.80
CA ASP A 144 -6.91 10.11 -12.01
C ASP A 144 -5.54 9.47 -12.30
N GLU A 145 -4.66 10.17 -13.05
CA GLU A 145 -3.36 9.65 -13.47
C GLU A 145 -2.42 9.41 -12.28
N ILE A 146 -2.26 10.42 -11.43
CA ILE A 146 -1.42 10.33 -10.23
C ILE A 146 -2.14 9.65 -9.07
N GLY A 147 -3.47 9.57 -9.10
CA GLY A 147 -4.30 8.98 -8.07
C GLY A 147 -4.66 7.52 -8.37
N ARG A 148 -5.81 7.33 -9.02
CA ARG A 148 -6.41 6.00 -9.27
C ARG A 148 -5.48 5.10 -10.07
N GLN A 149 -4.92 5.59 -11.18
CA GLN A 149 -4.06 4.78 -12.05
C GLN A 149 -2.78 4.37 -11.35
N ALA A 150 -2.15 5.27 -10.59
CA ALA A 150 -0.97 4.95 -9.79
C ALA A 150 -1.26 3.84 -8.76
N ILE A 151 -2.40 3.89 -8.08
CA ILE A 151 -2.77 2.87 -7.09
C ILE A 151 -3.07 1.52 -7.75
N LEU A 152 -3.79 1.51 -8.87
CA LEU A 152 -4.06 0.30 -9.62
C LEU A 152 -2.77 -0.33 -10.17
N LYS A 153 -1.83 0.51 -10.63
CA LYS A 153 -0.48 0.08 -11.04
C LYS A 153 0.25 -0.59 -9.88
N ALA A 154 0.21 0.01 -8.68
CA ALA A 154 0.87 -0.54 -7.50
C ALA A 154 0.30 -1.89 -7.07
N ASN A 155 -1.02 -2.02 -7.10
CA ASN A 155 -1.68 -3.28 -6.82
C ASN A 155 -1.43 -4.34 -7.91
N GLY A 156 -1.18 -3.93 -9.15
CA GLY A 156 -0.86 -4.82 -10.27
C GLY A 156 0.54 -5.44 -10.22
N CYS A 157 1.47 -4.84 -9.47
CA CYS A 157 2.82 -5.36 -9.23
C CYS A 157 2.85 -6.48 -8.17
N CYS A 158 1.79 -6.62 -7.37
CA CYS A 158 1.66 -7.60 -6.28
C CYS A 158 0.93 -8.89 -6.72
#